data_AF-A0A0D8L9D2-F1
#
_entry.id   AF-A0A0D8L9D2-F1
#
_cell.length_a   1.000
_cell.length_b   1.000
_cell.length_c   1.000
_cell.angle_alpha   90.00
_cell.angle_beta   90.00
_cell.angle_gamma   90.00
#
_symmetry.space_group_name_H-M   'P 1'
#
loop_
_entity.id
_entity.type
_entity.pdbx_description
1 polymer ?
#
loop_
_entity_poly.entity_id
_entity_poly.type
_entity_poly.pdbx_seq_one_letter_code
_entity_poly.pdbx_strand_id
1 'polypeptide(L)'
;MAVFPEGSAAYYRYQTGEKGVMAGRIPRTFINDLLARTDIIDLIDVRVPLKKHGKNHQACCPFHNEKTPSFTVSSDKQFYHCFGCGAHGNAIDF
;
A
#
# COMPACT_ATOMS: atom_id res chain seq x y z
N MET A 1 -13.57 -37.60 -25.70
CA MET A 1 -13.35 -36.23 -26.19
C MET A 1 -14.66 -35.75 -26.80
N ALA A 2 -15.36 -34.80 -26.16
CA ALA A 2 -16.62 -34.29 -26.69
C ALA A 2 -16.36 -32.97 -27.43
N VAL A 3 -16.70 -32.95 -28.72
CA VAL A 3 -16.63 -31.77 -29.59
C VAL A 3 -17.98 -31.06 -29.49
N PHE A 4 -18.01 -29.81 -28.99
CA PHE A 4 -19.24 -29.03 -28.87
C PHE A 4 -19.30 -27.94 -29.95
N PRO A 5 -20.45 -27.75 -30.62
CA PRO A 5 -20.63 -26.70 -31.61
C PRO A 5 -20.64 -25.31 -30.95
N GLU A 6 -19.93 -24.36 -31.57
CA GLU A 6 -19.83 -22.97 -31.12
C GLU A 6 -21.24 -22.33 -31.11
N GLY A 7 -21.72 -21.93 -29.93
CA GLY A 7 -23.03 -21.28 -29.77
C GLY A 7 -24.07 -22.04 -28.94
N SER A 8 -23.75 -23.20 -28.37
CA SER A 8 -24.67 -23.88 -27.42
C SER A 8 -24.59 -23.27 -26.01
N ALA A 9 -25.70 -23.27 -25.25
CA ALA A 9 -25.71 -22.85 -23.84
C ALA A 9 -24.74 -23.67 -22.95
N ALA A 10 -24.39 -24.89 -23.37
CA ALA A 10 -23.37 -25.71 -22.73
C ALA A 10 -21.94 -25.17 -22.98
N TYR A 11 -21.70 -24.52 -24.13
CA TYR A 11 -20.46 -23.77 -24.38
C TYR A 11 -20.34 -22.57 -23.42
N TYR A 12 -21.43 -21.84 -23.15
CA TYR A 12 -21.38 -20.78 -22.13
C TYR A 12 -21.23 -21.31 -20.69
N ARG A 13 -21.65 -22.56 -20.41
CA ARG A 13 -21.51 -23.19 -19.08
C ARG A 13 -20.14 -23.81 -18.79
N TYR A 14 -19.23 -23.96 -19.77
CA TYR A 14 -17.84 -24.32 -19.44
C TYR A 14 -17.00 -23.10 -19.01
N GLN A 15 -17.51 -21.88 -19.21
CA GLN A 15 -16.93 -20.66 -18.63
C GLN A 15 -17.47 -20.36 -17.22
N THR A 16 -18.47 -21.12 -16.74
CA THR A 16 -19.01 -21.03 -15.38
C THR A 16 -18.35 -22.02 -14.42
N GLY A 17 -17.03 -22.18 -14.53
CA GLY A 17 -16.17 -22.44 -13.36
C GLY A 17 -16.15 -21.18 -12.49
N GLU A 18 -17.31 -20.87 -11.91
CA GLU A 18 -17.64 -19.66 -11.17
C GLU A 18 -16.87 -19.59 -9.85
N LYS A 19 -15.59 -19.21 -9.94
CA LYS A 19 -15.10 -18.17 -9.04
C LYS A 19 -14.90 -16.93 -9.87
N GLY A 20 -16.04 -16.35 -10.24
CA GLY A 20 -16.12 -15.01 -10.78
C GLY A 20 -15.23 -14.10 -9.95
N VAL A 21 -14.40 -13.35 -10.68
CA VAL A 21 -13.64 -12.21 -10.19
C VAL A 21 -14.66 -11.23 -9.62
N MET A 22 -14.93 -11.34 -8.33
CA MET A 22 -15.57 -10.29 -7.56
C MET A 22 -14.48 -9.26 -7.26
N ALA A 23 -14.55 -8.10 -7.91
CA ALA A 23 -13.92 -6.91 -7.38
C ALA A 23 -14.31 -6.80 -5.90
N GLY A 24 -13.34 -6.75 -4.96
CA GLY A 24 -13.77 -6.63 -3.56
C GLY A 24 -12.74 -6.54 -2.45
N ARG A 25 -11.54 -7.14 -2.54
CA ARG A 25 -10.46 -6.95 -1.54
C ARG A 25 -9.16 -7.55 -2.05
N ILE A 26 -8.12 -6.73 -2.18
CA ILE A 26 -6.73 -7.19 -2.36
C ILE A 26 -6.42 -8.17 -1.21
N PRO A 27 -5.86 -9.37 -1.47
CA PRO A 27 -5.50 -10.31 -0.41
C PRO A 27 -4.63 -9.63 0.64
N ARG A 28 -4.96 -9.78 1.92
CA ARG A 28 -4.16 -9.19 3.01
C ARG A 28 -2.72 -9.70 3.01
N THR A 29 -2.52 -10.94 2.60
CA THR A 29 -1.19 -11.53 2.41
C THR A 29 -0.37 -10.74 1.40
N PHE A 30 -0.98 -10.36 0.27
CA PHE A 30 -0.33 -9.53 -0.74
C PHE A 30 0.01 -8.14 -0.21
N ILE A 31 -0.88 -7.52 0.56
CA ILE A 31 -0.61 -6.21 1.20
C ILE A 31 0.59 -6.33 2.14
N ASN A 32 0.65 -7.37 2.97
CA ASN A 32 1.77 -7.60 3.87
C ASN A 32 3.08 -7.87 3.11
N ASP A 33 3.03 -8.67 2.04
CA ASP A 33 4.20 -8.93 1.19
C ASP A 33 4.70 -7.64 0.52
N LEU A 34 3.79 -6.77 0.09
CA LEU A 34 4.13 -5.47 -0.47
C LEU A 34 4.78 -4.57 0.58
N LEU A 35 4.20 -4.48 1.78
CA LEU A 35 4.77 -3.72 2.91
C LEU A 35 6.15 -4.23 3.31
N ALA A 36 6.37 -5.56 3.28
CA ALA A 36 7.66 -6.15 3.62
C ALA A 36 8.76 -5.86 2.59
N ARG A 37 8.40 -5.52 1.35
CA ARG A 37 9.33 -5.20 0.25
C ARG A 37 9.51 -3.71 0.01
N THR A 38 8.66 -2.89 0.62
CA THR A 38 8.65 -1.44 0.43
C THR A 38 9.37 -0.80 1.59
N ASP A 39 10.37 0.03 1.33
CA ASP A 39 10.98 0.87 2.36
C ASP A 39 10.20 2.19 2.46
N ILE A 40 9.65 2.45 3.64
CA ILE A 40 8.92 3.69 3.93
C ILE A 40 9.80 4.94 3.83
N ILE A 41 11.11 4.84 4.10
CA ILE A 41 12.04 5.96 3.98
C ILE A 41 12.14 6.38 2.53
N ASP A 42 12.45 5.43 1.64
CA ASP A 42 12.59 5.71 0.21
C ASP A 42 11.29 6.25 -0.39
N LEU A 43 10.14 5.69 0.00
CA LEU A 43 8.84 6.14 -0.48
C LEU A 43 8.55 7.59 -0.09
N ILE A 44 8.84 7.96 1.16
CA ILE A 44 8.56 9.31 1.67
C ILE A 44 9.60 10.31 1.17
N ASP A 45 10.87 9.93 1.08
CA ASP A 45 11.98 10.83 0.69
C ASP A 45 11.80 11.40 -0.72
N VAL A 46 11.11 10.66 -1.61
CA VAL A 46 10.74 11.13 -2.95
C VAL A 46 9.84 12.36 -2.92
N ARG A 47 8.96 12.48 -1.91
CA ARG A 47 7.98 13.58 -1.82
C ARG A 47 8.37 14.63 -0.79
N VAL A 48 9.03 14.22 0.29
CA VAL A 48 9.41 15.08 1.40
C VAL A 48 10.85 14.77 1.79
N PRO A 49 11.78 15.74 1.70
CA PRO A 49 13.18 15.49 2.00
C PRO A 49 13.34 15.12 3.48
N LEU A 50 13.72 13.87 3.73
CA LEU A 50 13.89 13.33 5.07
C LEU A 50 15.30 13.62 5.59
N LYS A 51 15.38 14.19 6.80
CA LYS A 51 16.66 14.38 7.49
C LYS A 51 16.85 13.28 8.53
N LYS A 52 17.96 12.55 8.43
CA LYS A 52 18.31 11.52 9.41
C LYS A 52 18.58 12.15 10.78
N HIS A 53 17.87 11.67 11.81
CA HIS A 53 18.01 12.10 13.20
C HIS A 53 18.10 10.87 14.11
N GLY A 54 19.34 10.44 14.37
CA GLY A 54 19.63 9.22 15.14
C GLY A 54 19.21 7.97 14.37
N LYS A 55 18.26 7.21 14.95
CA LYS A 55 17.71 5.98 14.35
C LYS A 55 16.49 6.23 13.46
N ASN A 56 15.92 7.43 13.51
CA ASN A 56 14.71 7.80 12.80
C ASN A 56 15.01 8.92 11.79
N HIS A 57 14.04 9.23 10.94
CA HIS A 57 14.10 10.33 10.01
C HIS A 57 13.05 11.37 10.40
N GLN A 58 13.36 12.64 10.18
CA GLN A 58 12.46 13.76 10.49
C GLN A 58 12.31 14.70 9.29
N ALA A 59 11.12 15.27 9.14
CA ALA A 59 10.82 16.28 8.13
C ALA A 59 9.63 17.16 8.54
N CYS A 60 9.30 18.13 7.68
CA CYS A 60 8.03 18.85 7.75
C CYS A 60 6.89 17.97 7.24
N CYS A 61 5.76 18.00 7.92
CA CYS A 61 4.61 17.18 7.58
C CYS A 61 3.99 17.59 6.23
N PRO A 62 3.75 16.64 5.31
CA PRO A 62 3.05 16.93 4.05
C PRO A 62 1.53 17.07 4.22
N PHE A 63 0.97 16.61 5.35
CA PHE A 63 -0.48 16.57 5.59
C PHE A 63 -1.03 17.89 6.15
N HIS A 64 -0.19 18.75 6.71
CA HIS A 64 -0.60 20.05 7.23
C HIS A 64 0.53 21.05 7.10
N ASN A 65 0.18 22.33 6.99
CA ASN A 65 1.16 23.38 6.75
C ASN A 65 1.82 23.82 8.07
N GLU A 66 2.99 23.25 8.38
CA GLU A 66 3.82 23.62 9.52
C GLU A 66 5.19 24.20 9.12
N LYS A 67 5.80 24.99 10.02
CA LYS A 67 7.15 25.54 9.83
C LYS A 67 8.24 24.74 10.52
N THR A 68 7.87 23.93 11.51
CA THR A 68 8.79 23.11 12.31
C THR A 68 8.66 21.65 11.88
N PRO A 69 9.76 20.88 11.84
CA PRO A 69 9.67 19.47 11.48
C PRO A 69 9.02 18.66 12.61
N SER A 70 7.76 18.25 12.46
CA SER A 70 7.08 17.36 13.42
C SER A 70 6.79 15.97 12.87
N PHE A 71 7.12 15.72 11.60
CA PHE A 71 6.94 14.44 10.94
C PHE A 71 8.15 13.54 11.22
N THR A 72 7.91 12.36 11.80
CA THR A 72 8.94 11.38 12.13
C THR A 72 8.65 10.05 11.44
N VAL A 73 9.67 9.46 10.83
CA VAL A 73 9.60 8.14 10.18
C VAL A 73 10.58 7.19 10.84
N SER A 74 10.12 5.99 11.18
CA SER A 74 10.97 4.93 11.72
C SER A 74 11.25 3.89 10.66
N SER A 75 12.51 3.71 10.29
CA SER A 75 12.94 2.67 9.35
C SER A 75 12.87 1.27 9.95
N ASP A 76 13.04 1.13 11.26
CA ASP A 76 12.99 -0.16 11.96
C ASP A 76 11.56 -0.71 12.01
N LYS A 77 10.61 0.15 12.38
CA LYS A 77 9.20 -0.22 12.53
C LYS A 77 8.37 0.02 11.26
N GLN A 78 8.97 0.56 10.21
CA GLN A 78 8.34 0.86 8.90
C GLN A 78 7.01 1.65 9.03
N PHE A 79 7.00 2.69 9.87
CA PHE A 79 5.84 3.55 10.10
C PHE A 79 6.23 5.03 10.19
N TYR A 80 5.27 5.91 9.92
CA TYR A 80 5.38 7.35 10.14
C TYR A 80 4.42 7.84 11.22
N HIS A 81 4.79 8.96 11.85
CA HIS A 81 3.95 9.67 12.80
C HIS A 81 4.27 11.16 12.78
N CYS A 82 3.23 11.98 12.64
CA CYS A 82 3.31 13.43 12.78
C CYS A 82 2.82 13.85 14.16
N PHE A 83 3.69 14.49 14.94
CA PHE A 83 3.33 15.01 16.26
C PHE A 83 2.49 16.29 16.21
N GLY A 84 2.46 17.00 15.08
CA GLY A 84 1.66 18.21 14.91
C GLY A 84 0.18 17.94 14.62
N CYS A 85 -0.11 17.05 13.66
CA CYS A 85 -1.49 16.75 13.24
C CYS A 85 -2.00 15.37 13.64
N GLY A 86 -1.16 14.49 14.20
CA GLY A 86 -1.53 13.12 14.58
C GLY A 86 -1.62 12.14 13.41
N ALA A 87 -1.28 12.55 12.18
CA ALA A 87 -1.23 11.64 11.03
C ALA A 87 -0.19 10.54 11.27
N HIS A 88 -0.59 9.29 11.07
CA HIS A 88 0.25 8.12 11.27
C HIS A 88 -0.19 7.01 10.34
N GLY A 89 0.73 6.09 10.04
CA GLY A 89 0.45 5.01 9.11
C GLY A 89 1.71 4.29 8.65
N ASN A 90 1.54 3.37 7.71
CA ASN A 90 2.62 2.67 7.02
C ASN A 90 2.85 3.24 5.61
N ALA A 91 3.68 2.57 4.81
CA ALA A 91 4.00 2.96 3.43
C ALA A 91 2.79 3.05 2.48
N ILE A 92 1.68 2.37 2.77
CA ILE A 92 0.44 2.42 1.98
C ILE A 92 -0.49 3.54 2.45
N ASP A 93 -0.45 3.90 3.73
CA ASP A 93 -1.28 4.96 4.30
C ASP A 93 -0.75 6.38 3.99
N PHE A 94 0.55 6.50 3.64
CA PHE A 94 1.24 7.75 3.33
C PHE A 94 0.87 8.32 1.95
#